data_AF-A0A9D1I629-F1
#
_entry.id   AF-A0A9D1I629-F1
#
_cell.length_a   1.000
_cell.length_b   1.000
_cell.length_c   1.000
_cell.angle_alpha   90.00
_cell.angle_beta   90.00
_cell.angle_gamma   90.00
#
_symmetry.space_group_name_H-M   'P 1'
#
loop_
_entity.id
_entity.type
_entity.pdbx_description
1 polymer ?
#
loop_
_entity_poly.entity_id
_entity_poly.type
_entity_poly.pdbx_seq_one_letter_code
_entity_poly.pdbx_strand_id
1 'polypeptide(L)'
;TAIGQRADGAFLILTIDGRQPSSMGATYEDLIEIMMNYGAVNAANLDGGSSTYMVQNSETENNPQIITQCASLYGPRKMATSILVGRVDQINTQYE
;
A
#
# COMPACT_ATOMS: atom_id res chain seq x y z
N THR A 1 0.02 -5.27 4.50
CA THR A 1 -0.76 -4.36 3.63
C THR A 1 -2.23 -4.67 3.78
N ALA A 2 -3.12 -3.69 3.68
CA ALA A 2 -4.56 -3.90 3.69
C ALA A 2 -5.27 -2.98 2.67
N ILE A 3 -6.45 -3.40 2.24
CA ILE A 3 -7.35 -2.63 1.38
C ILE A 3 -8.71 -2.52 2.06
N GLY A 4 -9.36 -1.36 1.94
CA GLY A 4 -10.70 -1.13 2.46
C GLY A 4 -11.53 -0.25 1.53
N GLN A 5 -12.83 -0.18 1.81
CA GLN A 5 -13.76 0.69 1.10
C GLN A 5 -14.65 1.43 2.11
N ARG A 6 -14.79 2.74 1.92
CA ARG A 6 -15.71 3.59 2.69
C ARG A 6 -17.11 3.57 2.08
N ALA A 7 -18.11 3.99 2.86
CA ALA A 7 -19.51 4.04 2.42
C ALA A 7 -19.75 5.00 1.24
N ASP A 8 -18.90 6.02 1.08
CA ASP A 8 -18.94 6.96 -0.06
C ASP A 8 -18.28 6.40 -1.33
N GLY A 9 -17.81 5.14 -1.29
CA GLY A 9 -17.18 4.45 -2.42
C GLY A 9 -15.66 4.65 -2.50
N ALA A 10 -15.06 5.49 -1.66
CA ALA A 10 -13.60 5.68 -1.65
C ALA A 10 -12.87 4.40 -1.23
N PHE A 11 -11.78 4.08 -1.92
CA PHE A 11 -10.88 3.00 -1.54
C PHE A 11 -9.82 3.51 -0.56
N LEU A 12 -9.50 2.69 0.43
CA LEU A 12 -8.40 2.87 1.36
C LEU A 12 -7.33 1.83 1.03
N ILE A 13 -6.07 2.28 0.88
CA ILE A 13 -4.91 1.39 0.76
C ILE A 13 -3.96 1.71 1.90
N LEU A 14 -3.65 0.70 2.71
CA LEU A 14 -2.81 0.83 3.90
C LEU A 14 -1.57 -0.04 3.78
N THR A 15 -0.41 0.58 3.94
CA THR A 15 0.87 -0.09 4.14
C THR A 15 1.49 0.40 5.44
N ILE A 16 2.00 -0.54 6.24
CA ILE A 16 2.73 -0.26 7.46
C ILE A 16 4.05 -1.00 7.33
N ASP A 17 5.16 -0.29 7.54
CA ASP A 17 6.50 -0.89 7.53
C ASP A 17 6.57 -1.99 8.58
N GLY A 18 7.05 -3.17 8.16
CA GLY A 18 7.12 -4.34 9.01
C GLY A 18 8.09 -4.18 10.18
N ARG A 19 8.11 -5.19 11.06
CA ARG A 19 9.00 -5.18 12.22
C ARG A 19 10.48 -5.16 11.82
N GLN A 20 11.15 -4.07 12.12
CA GLN A 20 12.56 -3.78 11.84
C GLN A 20 13.06 -2.69 12.82
N PRO A 21 14.36 -2.34 12.88
CA PRO A 21 14.85 -1.38 13.88
C PRO A 21 14.14 -0.02 13.88
N SER A 22 13.63 0.43 12.73
CA SER A 22 12.90 1.69 12.57
C SER A 22 11.37 1.56 12.71
N SER A 23 10.80 0.35 12.80
CA SER A 23 9.35 0.14 12.89
C SER A 23 9.00 -1.09 13.71
N MET A 24 7.99 -0.99 14.58
CA MET A 24 7.47 -2.14 15.34
C MET A 24 6.56 -3.06 14.50
N GLY A 25 6.15 -2.61 13.31
CA GLY A 25 5.07 -3.23 12.55
C GLY A 25 3.70 -2.92 13.16
N ALA A 26 2.72 -3.70 12.78
CA ALA A 26 1.35 -3.62 13.29
C ALA A 26 0.75 -5.01 13.43
N THR A 27 -0.11 -5.17 14.43
CA THR A 27 -0.96 -6.33 14.64
C THR A 27 -2.22 -6.23 13.77
N TYR A 28 -3.00 -7.32 13.67
CA TYR A 28 -4.30 -7.25 12.99
C TYR A 28 -5.29 -6.33 13.70
N GLU A 29 -5.19 -6.18 15.02
CA GLU A 29 -6.04 -5.27 15.79
C GLU A 29 -5.76 -3.82 15.41
N ASP A 30 -4.49 -3.43 15.30
CA ASP A 30 -4.09 -2.10 14.83
C ASP A 30 -4.63 -1.82 13.41
N LEU A 31 -4.55 -2.80 12.51
CA LEU A 31 -5.07 -2.67 11.14
C LEU A 31 -6.58 -2.46 11.12
N ILE A 32 -7.32 -3.22 11.95
CA ILE A 32 -8.77 -3.11 12.07
C ILE A 32 -9.14 -1.73 12.63
N GLU A 33 -8.48 -1.29 13.70
CA GLU A 33 -8.73 0.02 14.31
C GLU A 33 -8.47 1.16 13.32
N ILE A 34 -7.33 1.15 12.61
CA ILE A 34 -7.02 2.15 11.60
C ILE A 34 -8.10 2.15 10.50
N MET A 35 -8.44 0.99 9.94
CA MET A 35 -9.46 0.92 8.87
C MET A 35 -10.82 1.46 9.34
N MET A 36 -11.27 1.11 10.55
CA MET A 36 -12.51 1.62 11.13
C MET A 36 -12.44 3.14 11.37
N ASN A 37 -11.32 3.66 11.89
CA ASN A 37 -11.13 5.08 12.15
C ASN A 37 -11.16 5.92 10.86
N TYR A 38 -10.73 5.35 9.73
CA TYR A 38 -10.84 5.96 8.40
C TYR A 38 -12.18 5.66 7.70
N GLY A 39 -13.12 5.01 8.38
CA GLY A 39 -14.50 4.79 7.92
C GLY A 39 -14.69 3.63 6.95
N ALA A 40 -13.79 2.65 6.94
CA ALA A 40 -13.96 1.44 6.15
C ALA A 40 -15.23 0.69 6.60
N VAL A 41 -16.13 0.40 5.66
CA VAL A 41 -17.28 -0.49 5.87
C VAL A 41 -16.96 -1.93 5.50
N ASN A 42 -15.98 -2.12 4.61
CA ASN A 42 -15.39 -3.42 4.27
C ASN A 42 -13.87 -3.27 4.24
N ALA A 43 -13.14 -4.28 4.71
CA ALA A 43 -11.68 -4.31 4.61
C ALA A 43 -11.16 -5.76 4.49
N ALA A 44 -10.02 -5.92 3.84
CA ALA A 44 -9.32 -7.18 3.70
C ALA A 44 -7.81 -6.98 3.89
N ASN A 45 -7.17 -7.93 4.56
CA ASN A 45 -5.73 -8.00 4.64
C ASN A 45 -5.15 -8.55 3.32
N LEU A 46 -4.04 -7.96 2.87
CA LEU A 46 -3.25 -8.40 1.72
C LEU A 46 -1.91 -8.97 2.19
N ASP A 47 -1.07 -9.41 1.24
CA ASP A 47 0.26 -9.92 1.58
C ASP A 47 1.10 -8.87 2.35
N GLY A 48 1.86 -9.35 3.33
CA GLY A 48 2.55 -8.57 4.33
C GLY A 48 4.06 -8.81 4.34
N GLY A 49 4.70 -8.47 5.46
CA GLY A 49 6.14 -8.65 5.65
C GLY A 49 6.95 -7.97 4.55
N SER A 50 7.97 -8.65 4.04
CA SER A 50 8.84 -8.14 2.97
C SER A 50 8.16 -8.04 1.60
N SER A 51 6.87 -8.40 1.47
CA SER A 51 6.06 -8.08 0.28
C SER A 51 5.41 -6.71 0.34
N THR A 52 5.33 -6.09 1.53
CA THR A 52 4.75 -4.75 1.65
C THR A 52 5.67 -3.76 0.94
N TYR A 53 5.14 -3.12 -0.10
CA TYR A 53 5.88 -2.21 -0.94
C TYR A 53 4.92 -1.19 -1.56
N MET A 54 5.14 0.10 -1.31
CA MET A 54 4.37 1.18 -1.90
C MET A 54 5.28 2.17 -2.62
N VAL A 55 4.88 2.50 -3.84
CA VAL A 55 5.58 3.45 -4.70
C VAL A 55 4.60 4.58 -5.02
N GLN A 56 5.03 5.81 -4.80
CA GLN A 56 4.28 7.00 -5.13
C GLN A 56 4.96 7.69 -6.31
N ASN A 57 4.19 7.96 -7.37
CA ASN A 57 4.66 8.82 -8.43
C ASN A 57 4.39 10.27 -8.04
N SER A 58 5.37 11.15 -8.25
CA SER A 58 5.18 12.58 -8.09
C SER A 58 4.68 13.16 -9.40
N GLU A 59 3.70 14.06 -9.36
CA GLU A 59 3.27 14.77 -10.59
C GLU A 59 4.35 15.72 -11.11
N THR A 60 5.24 16.19 -10.22
CA THR A 60 6.26 17.19 -10.56
C THR A 60 7.62 16.57 -10.89
N GLU A 61 7.85 15.32 -10.48
CA GLU A 61 9.11 14.63 -10.69
C GLU A 61 8.85 13.34 -11.46
N ASN A 62 9.48 13.18 -12.63
CA ASN A 62 9.45 11.94 -13.43
C ASN A 62 10.23 10.78 -12.76
N ASN A 63 10.21 10.70 -11.44
CA ASN A 63 10.96 9.74 -10.66
C ASN A 63 10.08 9.14 -9.54
N PRO A 64 9.60 7.89 -9.69
CA PRO A 64 8.79 7.24 -8.67
C PRO A 64 9.57 7.04 -7.38
N GLN A 65 8.95 7.40 -6.25
CA GLN A 65 9.55 7.28 -4.93
C GLN A 65 8.96 6.09 -4.19
N ILE A 66 9.84 5.26 -3.62
CA ILE A 66 9.43 4.19 -2.71
C ILE A 66 9.21 4.82 -1.34
N ILE A 67 8.01 4.67 -0.79
CA ILE A 67 7.64 5.31 0.49
C ILE A 67 7.65 4.33 1.66
N THR A 68 7.74 3.03 1.39
CA THR A 68 7.88 1.97 2.41
C THR A 68 9.33 1.54 2.57
N GLN A 69 9.73 1.19 3.79
CA GLN A 69 11.01 0.54 4.05
C GLN A 69 10.83 -0.98 4.10
N CYS A 70 11.52 -1.69 3.21
CA CYS A 70 11.46 -3.15 3.17
C CYS A 70 12.18 -3.77 4.37
N ALA A 71 11.48 -4.65 5.10
CA ALA A 71 12.05 -5.39 6.24
C ALA A 71 13.05 -6.50 5.85
N SER A 72 13.27 -6.73 4.56
CA SER A 72 14.21 -7.74 4.05
C SER A 72 15.62 -7.17 3.90
N LEU A 73 16.62 -7.91 4.38
CA LEU A 73 18.04 -7.59 4.18
C LEU A 73 18.48 -7.68 2.71
N TYR A 74 17.73 -8.39 1.88
CA TYR A 74 18.05 -8.63 0.46
C TYR A 74 17.28 -7.70 -0.50
N GLY A 75 16.53 -6.74 0.05
CA GLY A 75 15.67 -5.85 -0.73
C GLY A 75 14.26 -6.41 -0.98
N PRO A 76 13.45 -5.68 -1.77
CA PRO A 76 12.04 -6.00 -2.00
C PRO A 76 11.84 -7.31 -2.77
N ARG A 77 10.77 -8.04 -2.43
CA ARG A 77 10.44 -9.30 -3.10
C ARG A 77 9.77 -9.05 -4.46
N LYS A 78 10.07 -9.91 -5.45
CA LYS A 78 9.34 -9.94 -6.72
C LYS A 78 7.93 -10.50 -6.50
N MET A 79 6.91 -9.70 -6.79
CA MET A 79 5.50 -10.04 -6.59
C MET A 79 4.83 -10.49 -7.89
N ALA A 80 3.80 -11.32 -7.78
CA ALA A 80 3.02 -11.79 -8.93
C ALA A 80 1.96 -10.77 -9.36
N THR A 81 1.31 -10.11 -8.40
CA THR A 81 0.25 -9.13 -8.64
C THR A 81 0.51 -7.85 -7.86
N SER A 82 -0.01 -6.73 -8.36
CA SER A 82 0.05 -5.42 -7.74
C SER A 82 -1.27 -4.66 -7.96
N ILE A 83 -1.49 -3.64 -7.12
CA ILE A 83 -2.60 -2.69 -7.27
C ILE A 83 -1.99 -1.38 -7.79
N LEU A 84 -2.45 -0.91 -8.94
CA LEU A 84 -2.08 0.38 -9.52
C LEU A 84 -3.25 1.35 -9.33
N VAL A 85 -2.95 2.52 -8.77
CA VAL A 85 -3.90 3.64 -8.67
C VAL A 85 -3.36 4.78 -9.51
N GLY A 86 -4.18 5.29 -10.43
CA GLY A 86 -3.82 6.39 -11.30
C GLY A 86 -5.05 6.99 -11.94
N ARG A 87 -4.89 8.17 -12.55
CA ARG A 87 -5.97 8.79 -13.30
C ARG A 87 -6.18 8.01 -14.60
N VAL A 88 -7.44 7.86 -15.02
CA VAL A 88 -7.81 7.03 -16.18
C VAL A 88 -7.06 7.45 -17.46
N ASP A 89 -6.85 8.76 -17.64
CA ASP A 89 -6.13 9.32 -18.77
C ASP A 89 -4.60 9.09 -18.72
N GLN A 90 -4.04 8.83 -17.54
CA GLN A 90 -2.62 8.49 -17.38
C GLN A 90 -2.35 6.99 -17.49
N ILE A 91 -3.32 6.13 -17.20
CA ILE A 91 -3.14 4.68 -17.24
C ILE A 91 -3.16 4.14 -18.68
N ASN A 92 -4.02 4.68 -19.54
CA ASN A 92 -4.20 4.16 -20.90
C ASN A 92 -3.03 4.46 -21.85
N THR A 93 -2.15 5.40 -21.52
CA THR A 93 -0.98 5.75 -22.34
C THR A 93 0.24 4.86 -22.12
N GLN A 94 0.19 3.93 -21.15
CA GLN A 94 1.30 2.98 -20.87
C GLN A 94 1.08 1.59 -21.51
N TYR A 95 -0.08 1.36 -22.14
CA TYR A 95 -0.45 0.09 -22.77
C TYR A 95 -0.73 0.20 -24.28
N GLU A 96 -0.47 1.36 -24.89
CA GLU A 96 -0.30 1.56 -26.34
C GLU A 96 1.20 1.72 -26.66
#